data_AF-A0A9X4XK10-F1
#
_entry.id   AF-A0A9X4XK10-F1
#
_cell.length_a   1.000
_cell.length_b   1.000
_cell.length_c   1.000
_cell.angle_alpha   90.00
_cell.angle_beta   90.00
_cell.angle_gamma   90.00
#
_symmetry.space_group_name_H-M   'P 1'
#
loop_
_entity.id
_entity.type
_entity.pdbx_description
1 polymer ?
#
loop_
_entity_poly.entity_id
_entity_poly.type
_entity_poly.pdbx_seq_one_letter_code
_entity_poly.pdbx_strand_id
1 'polypeptide(L)'
;MDYGLLRFFHILGAVLIGAGLVGVWMSDLRARQLRRLEPFAEAVRSIAVFYDGLVVPGALLLMVSGGALIATVYGGLDAFRVPWIAGMVALFAFEFIEGNTVTRLYFMRLRRLSRAALEAGRGIAELERAREAAVPAFTHFLDLPLFVLIVALATLRPESWTAFGLGAAVAVTAATALTLLIPRLYPWTLDEAPASPLPAPRGEGAPAPKSKRPPL
;
A
#
# COMPACT_ATOMS: atom_id res chain seq x y z
N MET A 1 -14.49 -20.00 -24.72
CA MET A 1 -14.06 -18.60 -24.64
C MET A 1 -12.78 -18.48 -25.44
N ASP A 2 -12.61 -17.46 -26.28
CA ASP A 2 -11.42 -17.33 -27.14
C ASP A 2 -10.16 -17.15 -26.27
N TYR A 3 -9.11 -17.93 -26.55
CA TYR A 3 -7.81 -17.85 -25.90
C TYR A 3 -7.27 -16.42 -25.89
N GLY A 4 -7.46 -15.68 -27.00
CA GLY A 4 -7.03 -14.29 -27.12
C GLY A 4 -7.66 -13.39 -26.05
N LEU A 5 -8.96 -13.56 -25.80
CA LEU A 5 -9.70 -12.78 -24.82
C LEU A 5 -9.29 -13.12 -23.37
N LEU A 6 -9.14 -14.41 -23.07
CA LEU A 6 -8.65 -14.87 -21.76
C LEU A 6 -7.26 -14.33 -21.46
N ARG A 7 -6.35 -14.42 -22.44
CA ARG A 7 -4.99 -13.87 -22.32
C ARG A 7 -5.00 -12.37 -22.14
N PHE A 8 -5.83 -11.64 -22.89
CA PHE A 8 -5.97 -10.19 -22.74
C PHE A 8 -6.38 -9.82 -21.31
N PHE A 9 -7.44 -10.42 -20.78
CA PHE A 9 -7.89 -10.15 -19.41
C PHE A 9 -6.85 -10.54 -18.37
N HIS A 10 -6.11 -11.62 -18.59
CA HIS A 10 -5.02 -12.04 -17.70
C HIS A 10 -3.90 -10.99 -17.66
N ILE A 11 -3.44 -10.51 -18.82
CA ILE A 11 -2.43 -9.45 -18.90
C ILE A 11 -2.96 -8.15 -18.28
N LEU A 12 -4.20 -7.78 -18.56
CA LEU A 12 -4.83 -6.60 -17.97
C LEU A 12 -4.89 -6.70 -16.44
N GLY A 13 -5.25 -7.86 -15.89
CA GLY A 13 -5.23 -8.13 -14.46
C GLY A 13 -3.85 -7.91 -13.85
N ALA A 14 -2.79 -8.44 -14.51
CA ALA A 14 -1.42 -8.23 -14.07
C ALA A 14 -1.00 -6.75 -14.12
N VAL A 15 -1.36 -6.02 -15.17
CA VAL A 15 -1.09 -4.57 -15.30
C VAL A 15 -1.76 -3.78 -14.18
N LEU A 16 -3.03 -4.08 -13.87
CA LEU A 16 -3.77 -3.41 -12.79
C LEU A 16 -3.14 -3.68 -11.42
N ILE A 17 -2.75 -4.93 -11.13
CA ILE A 17 -2.03 -5.28 -9.90
C ILE A 17 -0.72 -4.50 -9.82
N GLY A 18 0.11 -4.56 -10.86
CA GLY A 18 1.41 -3.88 -10.88
C GLY A 18 1.28 -2.37 -10.66
N ALA A 19 0.35 -1.71 -11.36
CA ALA A 19 0.08 -0.29 -11.18
C ALA A 19 -0.42 0.03 -9.76
N GLY A 20 -1.32 -0.80 -9.22
CA GLY A 20 -1.83 -0.68 -7.87
C GLY A 20 -0.74 -0.83 -6.81
N LEU A 21 0.09 -1.87 -6.89
CA LEU A 21 1.19 -2.12 -5.95
C LEU A 21 2.21 -0.98 -5.95
N VAL A 22 2.59 -0.46 -7.13
CA VAL A 22 3.45 0.72 -7.22
C VAL A 22 2.79 1.95 -6.57
N GLY A 23 1.49 2.16 -6.79
CA GLY A 23 0.74 3.25 -6.18
C GLY A 23 0.66 3.15 -4.65
N VAL A 24 0.40 1.95 -4.12
CA VAL A 24 0.42 1.65 -2.68
C VAL A 24 1.81 1.94 -2.11
N TRP A 25 2.87 1.41 -2.73
CA TRP A 25 4.25 1.58 -2.28
C TRP A 25 4.69 3.05 -2.27
N MET A 26 4.42 3.80 -3.34
CA MET A 26 4.74 5.23 -3.42
C MET A 26 3.97 6.05 -2.37
N SER A 27 2.69 5.72 -2.15
CA SER A 27 1.87 6.38 -1.14
C SER A 27 2.35 6.05 0.27
N ASP A 28 2.77 4.81 0.53
CA ASP A 28 3.37 4.40 1.81
C ASP A 28 4.68 5.12 2.09
N LEU A 29 5.61 5.16 1.12
CA LEU A 29 6.87 5.90 1.25
C LEU A 29 6.64 7.38 1.52
N ARG A 30 5.70 8.00 0.79
CA ARG A 30 5.31 9.40 1.03
C ARG A 30 4.75 9.59 2.44
N ALA A 31 3.90 8.67 2.91
CA ALA A 31 3.38 8.73 4.28
C ALA A 31 4.50 8.66 5.33
N ARG A 32 5.59 7.91 5.09
CA ARG A 32 6.77 7.86 6.00
C ARG A 32 7.55 9.17 6.04
N GLN A 33 7.51 9.96 4.97
CA GLN A 33 8.24 11.23 4.87
C GLN A 33 7.45 12.41 5.46
N LEU A 34 6.13 12.26 5.63
CA LEU A 34 5.23 13.33 6.06
C LEU A 34 5.06 13.34 7.58
N ARG A 35 5.42 14.46 8.21
CA ARG A 35 5.27 14.69 9.67
C ARG A 35 4.04 15.49 10.07
N ARG A 36 3.40 16.14 9.09
CA ARG A 36 2.12 16.83 9.29
C ARG A 36 0.97 15.86 9.11
N LEU A 37 0.00 15.92 10.01
CA LEU A 37 -1.08 14.95 10.11
C LEU A 37 -2.01 14.93 8.88
N GLU A 38 -2.39 16.10 8.35
CA GLU A 38 -3.25 16.22 7.17
C GLU A 38 -2.67 15.54 5.91
N PRO A 39 -1.46 15.90 5.43
CA PRO A 39 -0.90 15.25 4.26
C PRO A 39 -0.56 13.77 4.53
N PHE A 40 -0.22 13.40 5.77
CA PHE A 40 -0.06 12.00 6.17
C PHE A 40 -1.36 11.21 5.96
N ALA A 41 -2.48 11.70 6.49
CA ALA A 41 -3.77 11.05 6.36
C ALA A 41 -4.23 10.97 4.90
N GLU A 42 -3.90 11.97 4.08
CA GLU A 42 -4.11 11.94 2.64
C GLU A 42 -3.33 10.80 1.97
N ALA A 43 -2.03 10.69 2.25
CA ALA A 43 -1.19 9.63 1.71
C ALA A 43 -1.71 8.24 2.11
N VAL A 44 -2.13 8.06 3.37
CA VAL A 44 -2.77 6.82 3.84
C VAL A 44 -4.10 6.54 3.13
N ARG A 45 -4.88 7.58 2.79
CA ARG A 45 -6.09 7.41 1.98
C ARG A 45 -5.75 6.97 0.55
N SER A 46 -4.70 7.52 -0.06
CA SER A 46 -4.25 7.12 -1.40
C SER A 46 -3.88 5.64 -1.47
N ILE A 47 -3.25 5.09 -0.42
CA ILE A 47 -2.98 3.63 -0.32
C ILE A 47 -4.27 2.83 -0.51
N ALA A 48 -5.35 3.19 0.20
CA ALA A 48 -6.63 2.50 0.06
C ALA A 48 -7.22 2.64 -1.35
N VAL A 49 -7.09 3.81 -1.99
CA VAL A 49 -7.56 4.03 -3.36
C VAL A 49 -6.82 3.13 -4.35
N PHE A 50 -5.50 3.00 -4.26
CA PHE A 50 -4.73 2.11 -5.14
C PHE A 50 -5.01 0.64 -4.86
N TYR A 51 -5.13 0.25 -3.60
CA TYR A 51 -5.41 -1.13 -3.23
C TYR A 51 -6.82 -1.56 -3.66
N ASP A 52 -7.86 -0.88 -3.18
CA ASP A 52 -9.25 -1.23 -3.46
C ASP A 52 -9.64 -0.92 -4.92
N GLY A 53 -9.01 0.09 -5.54
CA GLY A 53 -9.33 0.54 -6.90
C GLY A 53 -8.56 -0.17 -8.02
N LEU A 54 -7.35 -0.66 -7.77
CA LEU A 54 -6.53 -1.33 -8.79
C LEU A 54 -6.09 -2.74 -8.40
N VAL A 55 -5.50 -2.93 -7.22
CA VAL A 55 -4.94 -4.24 -6.81
C VAL A 55 -6.04 -5.29 -6.73
N VAL A 56 -7.12 -5.03 -5.99
CA VAL A 56 -8.21 -6.00 -5.80
C VAL A 56 -8.91 -6.34 -7.13
N PRO A 57 -9.36 -5.36 -7.95
CA PRO A 57 -9.94 -5.66 -9.25
C PRO A 57 -8.99 -6.43 -10.17
N GLY A 58 -7.70 -6.05 -10.18
CA GLY A 58 -6.67 -6.73 -10.96
C GLY A 58 -6.48 -8.18 -10.52
N ALA A 59 -6.42 -8.44 -9.21
CA ALA A 59 -6.31 -9.79 -8.64
C ALA A 59 -7.51 -10.66 -8.99
N LEU A 60 -8.74 -10.15 -8.89
CA LEU A 60 -9.94 -10.88 -9.27
C LEU A 60 -9.94 -11.22 -10.76
N LEU A 61 -9.56 -10.25 -11.61
CA LEU A 61 -9.47 -10.46 -13.05
C LEU A 61 -8.39 -11.50 -13.39
N LEU A 62 -7.22 -11.41 -12.78
CA LEU A 62 -6.12 -12.36 -12.96
C LEU A 62 -6.51 -13.78 -12.50
N MET A 63 -7.19 -13.90 -11.36
CA MET A 63 -7.66 -15.17 -10.80
C MET A 63 -8.68 -15.85 -11.71
N VAL A 64 -9.70 -15.11 -12.18
CA VAL A 64 -10.76 -15.67 -13.05
C VAL A 64 -10.17 -16.06 -14.41
N SER A 65 -9.42 -15.15 -15.05
CA SER A 65 -8.83 -15.41 -16.37
C SER A 65 -7.74 -16.47 -16.32
N GLY A 66 -6.88 -16.47 -15.29
CA GLY A 66 -5.84 -17.47 -15.06
C GLY A 66 -6.41 -18.86 -14.75
N GLY A 67 -7.43 -18.93 -13.89
CA GLY A 67 -8.14 -20.16 -13.61
C GLY A 67 -8.80 -20.74 -14.86
N ALA A 68 -9.42 -19.90 -15.70
CA ALA A 68 -9.98 -20.33 -16.98
C ALA A 68 -8.90 -20.81 -17.96
N LEU A 69 -7.75 -20.12 -18.06
CA LEU A 69 -6.61 -20.56 -18.86
C LEU A 69 -6.08 -21.93 -18.39
N ILE A 70 -5.92 -22.12 -17.09
CA ILE A 70 -5.49 -23.41 -16.52
C ILE A 70 -6.49 -24.50 -16.89
N ALA A 71 -7.79 -24.27 -16.65
CA ALA A 71 -8.84 -25.27 -16.88
C ALA A 71 -9.01 -25.64 -18.36
N THR A 72 -8.84 -24.68 -19.29
CA THR A 72 -9.22 -24.87 -20.70
C THR A 72 -8.05 -24.99 -21.68
N VAL A 73 -6.87 -24.49 -21.32
CA VAL A 73 -5.71 -24.40 -22.23
C VAL A 73 -4.52 -25.21 -21.72
N TYR A 74 -4.26 -25.18 -20.41
CA TYR A 74 -3.08 -25.84 -19.82
C TYR A 74 -3.35 -27.24 -19.25
N GLY A 75 -4.47 -27.88 -19.61
CA GLY A 75 -4.76 -29.26 -19.20
C GLY A 75 -5.28 -29.40 -17.77
N GLY A 76 -5.83 -28.33 -17.19
CA GLY A 76 -6.44 -28.37 -15.86
C GLY A 76 -5.43 -28.65 -14.75
N LEU A 77 -5.67 -29.69 -13.96
CA LEU A 77 -4.81 -30.03 -12.82
C LEU A 77 -3.41 -30.49 -13.23
N ASP A 78 -3.24 -31.02 -14.45
CA ASP A 78 -1.92 -31.43 -14.94
C ASP A 78 -0.98 -30.22 -15.14
N ALA A 79 -1.53 -29.01 -15.27
CA ALA A 79 -0.76 -27.77 -15.33
C ALA A 79 0.16 -27.58 -14.10
N PHE A 80 -0.22 -28.12 -12.94
CA PHE A 80 0.57 -28.03 -11.71
C PHE A 80 1.82 -28.92 -11.69
N ARG A 81 1.98 -29.80 -12.69
CA ARG A 81 3.24 -30.51 -12.90
C ARG A 81 4.30 -29.63 -13.54
N VAL A 82 3.89 -28.50 -14.14
CA VAL A 82 4.78 -27.55 -14.79
C VAL A 82 5.24 -26.52 -13.75
N PRO A 83 6.55 -26.46 -13.41
CA PRO A 83 7.03 -25.67 -12.27
C PRO A 83 6.68 -24.19 -12.31
N TRP A 84 6.78 -23.53 -13.47
CA TRP A 84 6.45 -22.11 -13.57
C TRP A 84 4.96 -21.82 -13.34
N ILE A 85 4.05 -22.69 -13.79
CA ILE A 85 2.61 -22.53 -13.54
C ILE A 85 2.32 -22.74 -12.06
N ALA A 86 2.81 -23.84 -11.49
CA ALA A 86 2.62 -24.16 -10.09
C ALA A 86 3.21 -23.06 -9.18
N GLY A 87 4.41 -22.58 -9.49
CA GLY A 87 5.07 -21.49 -8.78
C GLY A 87 4.28 -20.19 -8.84
N MET A 88 3.80 -19.76 -10.02
CA MET A 88 2.97 -18.56 -10.13
C MET A 88 1.68 -18.67 -9.32
N VAL A 89 0.97 -19.80 -9.40
CA VAL A 89 -0.29 -19.99 -8.66
C VAL A 89 -0.03 -20.00 -7.16
N ALA A 90 1.03 -20.66 -6.69
CA ALA A 90 1.41 -20.68 -5.29
C ALA A 90 1.75 -19.28 -4.77
N LEU A 91 2.56 -18.50 -5.50
CA LEU A 91 2.89 -17.13 -5.14
C LEU A 91 1.66 -16.23 -5.17
N PHE A 92 0.83 -16.31 -6.20
CA PHE A 92 -0.39 -15.53 -6.29
C PHE A 92 -1.37 -15.85 -5.14
N ALA A 93 -1.53 -17.12 -4.78
CA ALA A 93 -2.38 -17.51 -3.67
C ALA A 93 -1.82 -17.01 -2.33
N PHE A 94 -0.50 -17.11 -2.14
CA PHE A 94 0.19 -16.56 -0.96
C PHE A 94 -0.05 -15.04 -0.85
N GLU A 95 0.25 -14.29 -1.91
CA GLU A 95 0.06 -12.83 -1.98
C GLU A 95 -1.40 -12.43 -1.77
N PHE A 96 -2.33 -13.18 -2.36
CA PHE A 96 -3.75 -12.89 -2.19
C PHE A 96 -4.21 -13.09 -0.74
N ILE A 97 -3.75 -14.15 -0.08
CA ILE A 97 -4.10 -14.42 1.32
C ILE A 97 -3.43 -13.38 2.23
N GLU A 98 -2.13 -13.17 2.10
CA GLU A 98 -1.37 -12.19 2.87
C GLU A 98 -1.99 -10.79 2.70
N GLY A 99 -2.16 -10.36 1.44
CA GLY A 99 -2.60 -9.01 1.10
C GLY A 99 -3.94 -8.68 1.76
N ASN A 100 -4.88 -9.64 1.76
CA ASN A 100 -6.21 -9.44 2.33
C ASN A 100 -6.28 -9.64 3.86
N THR A 101 -5.31 -10.32 4.48
CA THR A 101 -5.34 -10.65 5.91
C THR A 101 -4.39 -9.80 6.76
N VAL A 102 -3.18 -9.51 6.28
CA VAL A 102 -2.16 -8.79 7.06
C VAL A 102 -2.05 -7.36 6.53
N THR A 103 -1.64 -7.18 5.26
CA THR A 103 -1.44 -5.86 4.65
C THR A 103 -2.71 -5.00 4.65
N ARG A 104 -3.86 -5.55 4.26
CA ARG A 104 -5.13 -4.82 4.24
C ARG A 104 -5.60 -4.43 5.64
N LEU A 105 -5.56 -5.35 6.61
CA LEU A 105 -5.96 -5.06 7.98
C LEU A 105 -5.08 -3.97 8.60
N TYR A 106 -3.78 -4.00 8.29
CA TYR A 106 -2.83 -2.97 8.69
C TYR A 106 -3.21 -1.59 8.15
N PHE A 107 -3.41 -1.45 6.83
CA PHE A 107 -3.74 -0.15 6.25
C PHE A 107 -5.13 0.34 6.64
N MET A 108 -6.10 -0.56 6.84
CA MET A 108 -7.40 -0.19 7.42
C MET A 108 -7.26 0.37 8.83
N ARG A 109 -6.43 -0.26 9.68
CA ARG A 109 -6.13 0.25 11.02
C ARG A 109 -5.44 1.61 10.94
N LEU A 110 -4.45 1.76 10.08
CA LEU A 110 -3.71 3.01 9.90
C LEU A 110 -4.64 4.15 9.45
N ARG A 111 -5.53 3.89 8.49
CA ARG A 111 -6.55 4.84 8.02
C ARG A 111 -7.54 5.23 9.12
N ARG A 112 -7.97 4.27 9.94
CA ARG A 112 -8.88 4.56 11.07
C ARG A 112 -8.20 5.46 12.09
N LEU A 113 -6.95 5.16 12.45
CA LEU A 113 -6.18 5.94 13.41
C LEU A 113 -5.83 7.33 12.88
N SER A 114 -5.45 7.45 11.61
CA SER A 114 -5.18 8.75 10.99
C SER A 114 -6.41 9.65 10.97
N ARG A 115 -7.59 9.09 10.71
CA ARG A 115 -8.86 9.81 10.78
C ARG A 115 -9.20 10.26 12.20
N ALA A 116 -9.06 9.38 13.18
CA ALA A 116 -9.31 9.72 14.59
C ALA A 116 -8.37 10.84 15.07
N ALA A 117 -7.10 10.81 14.65
CA ALA A 117 -6.14 11.87 14.93
C ALA A 117 -6.56 13.21 14.30
N LEU A 118 -7.05 13.20 13.05
CA LEU A 118 -7.55 14.41 12.39
C LEU A 118 -8.73 15.01 13.13
N GLU A 119 -9.69 14.18 13.52
CA GLU A 119 -10.87 14.60 14.28
C GLU A 119 -10.49 15.19 15.66
N ALA A 120 -9.42 14.68 16.28
CA ALA A 120 -8.90 15.18 17.54
C ALA A 120 -7.94 16.39 17.39
N GLY A 121 -7.51 16.73 16.17
CA GLY A 121 -6.54 17.80 15.89
C GLY A 121 -5.14 17.57 16.47
N ARG A 122 -4.80 16.34 16.86
CA ARG A 122 -3.51 16.00 17.48
C ARG A 122 -3.07 14.58 17.12
N GLY A 123 -1.75 14.35 17.13
CA GLY A 123 -1.18 13.02 17.03
C GLY A 123 -1.60 12.12 18.20
N ILE A 124 -1.83 10.84 17.92
CA ILE A 124 -2.15 9.83 18.92
C ILE A 124 -1.03 8.79 18.98
N ALA A 125 -0.54 8.46 20.18
CA ALA A 125 0.56 7.51 20.38
C ALA A 125 0.26 6.09 19.83
N GLU A 126 -1.02 5.74 19.63
CA GLU A 126 -1.38 4.48 18.98
C GLU A 126 -1.05 4.49 17.48
N LEU A 127 -1.12 5.65 16.80
CA LEU A 127 -0.78 5.78 15.39
C LEU A 127 0.72 5.60 15.15
N GLU A 128 1.55 6.17 16.02
CA GLU A 128 3.02 5.97 16.01
C GLU A 128 3.38 4.51 16.23
N ARG A 129 2.84 3.87 17.28
CA ARG A 129 3.06 2.44 17.52
C ARG A 129 2.57 1.56 16.36
N ALA A 130 1.44 1.90 15.75
CA ALA A 130 0.97 1.18 14.58
C ALA A 130 1.96 1.31 13.41
N ARG A 131 2.62 2.46 13.25
CA ARG A 131 3.57 2.67 12.16
C ARG A 131 4.87 1.88 12.31
N GLU A 132 5.26 1.56 13.54
CA GLU A 132 6.46 0.79 13.86
C GLU A 132 6.30 -0.74 13.68
N ALA A 133 5.10 -1.22 13.33
CA ALA A 133 4.84 -2.66 13.18
C ALA A 133 5.68 -3.28 12.04
N ALA A 134 6.64 -4.13 12.41
CA ALA A 134 7.59 -4.72 11.48
C ALA A 134 6.98 -5.76 10.52
N VAL A 135 6.02 -6.58 10.99
CA VAL A 135 5.43 -7.66 10.18
C VAL A 135 4.64 -7.10 8.98
N PRO A 136 3.68 -6.17 9.15
CA PRO A 136 2.99 -5.59 7.99
C PRO A 136 3.92 -4.77 7.08
N ALA A 137 4.99 -4.20 7.62
CA ALA A 137 5.98 -3.51 6.80
C ALA A 137 6.79 -4.49 5.95
N PHE A 138 7.16 -5.65 6.49
CA PHE A 138 7.85 -6.70 5.75
C PHE A 138 6.99 -7.23 4.61
N THR A 139 5.76 -7.61 4.91
CA THR A 139 4.89 -8.20 3.89
C THR A 139 4.57 -7.19 2.80
N HIS A 140 4.27 -5.93 3.16
CA HIS A 140 4.10 -4.88 2.16
C HIS A 140 5.33 -4.68 1.24
N PHE A 141 6.56 -4.77 1.77
CA PHE A 141 7.77 -4.69 0.93
C PHE A 141 8.07 -5.96 0.15
N LEU A 142 7.41 -7.07 0.48
CA LEU A 142 7.50 -8.33 -0.23
C LEU A 142 6.60 -8.36 -1.48
N ASP A 143 5.50 -7.59 -1.48
CA ASP A 143 4.52 -7.55 -2.57
C ASP A 143 5.14 -7.33 -3.95
N LEU A 144 5.89 -6.23 -4.12
CA LEU A 144 6.49 -5.86 -5.41
C LEU A 144 7.53 -6.89 -5.89
N PRO A 145 8.49 -7.33 -5.05
CA PRO A 145 9.41 -8.40 -5.42
C PRO A 145 8.72 -9.72 -5.80
N LEU A 146 7.68 -10.15 -5.09
CA LEU A 146 6.95 -11.36 -5.43
C LEU A 146 6.13 -11.20 -6.71
N PHE A 147 5.52 -10.03 -6.93
CA PHE A 147 4.88 -9.72 -8.21
C PHE A 147 5.87 -9.78 -9.38
N VAL A 148 7.07 -9.22 -9.22
CA VAL A 148 8.15 -9.31 -10.22
C VAL A 148 8.55 -10.77 -10.48
N LEU A 149 8.63 -11.59 -9.42
CA LEU A 149 8.90 -13.02 -9.55
C LEU A 149 7.79 -13.75 -10.33
N ILE A 150 6.51 -13.48 -10.03
CA ILE A 150 5.38 -14.04 -10.77
C ILE A 150 5.49 -13.70 -12.27
N VAL A 151 5.78 -12.43 -12.60
CA VAL A 151 5.98 -11.99 -14.00
C VAL A 151 7.19 -12.67 -14.64
N ALA A 152 8.29 -12.84 -13.90
CA ALA A 152 9.48 -13.54 -14.38
C ALA A 152 9.19 -15.01 -14.69
N LEU A 153 8.44 -15.70 -13.83
CA LEU A 153 8.00 -17.09 -14.08
C LEU A 153 7.11 -17.17 -15.32
N ALA A 154 6.18 -16.22 -15.51
CA ALA A 154 5.28 -16.18 -16.67
C ALA A 154 6.03 -15.97 -18.00
N THR A 155 7.10 -15.17 -17.97
CA THR A 155 7.87 -14.77 -19.15
C THR A 155 8.96 -15.78 -19.50
N LEU A 156 9.75 -16.22 -18.51
CA LEU A 156 10.86 -17.16 -18.72
C LEU A 156 10.42 -18.61 -18.79
N ARG A 157 9.27 -18.95 -18.18
CA ARG A 157 8.67 -20.29 -18.17
C ARG A 157 9.66 -21.41 -17.82
N PRO A 158 10.39 -21.30 -16.69
CA PRO A 158 11.37 -22.31 -16.32
C PRO A 158 10.73 -23.68 -16.12
N GLU A 159 11.41 -24.71 -16.62
CA GLU A 159 11.02 -26.11 -16.45
C GLU A 159 11.56 -26.72 -15.14
N SER A 160 12.30 -25.95 -14.35
CA SER A 160 12.84 -26.36 -13.06
C SER A 160 12.48 -25.38 -11.94
N TRP A 161 12.60 -25.85 -10.70
CA TRP A 161 12.34 -25.06 -9.49
C TRP A 161 13.46 -24.08 -9.14
N THR A 162 14.59 -24.11 -9.85
CA THR A 162 15.78 -23.29 -9.52
C THR A 162 15.46 -21.80 -9.62
N ALA A 163 14.83 -21.37 -10.70
CA ALA A 163 14.46 -19.96 -10.89
C ALA A 163 13.45 -19.48 -9.83
N PHE A 164 12.50 -20.33 -9.46
CA PHE A 164 11.56 -20.06 -8.37
C PHE A 164 12.29 -19.87 -7.04
N GLY A 165 13.16 -20.80 -6.66
CA GLY A 165 13.87 -20.75 -5.38
C GLY A 165 14.81 -19.54 -5.28
N LEU A 166 15.60 -19.28 -6.32
CA LEU A 166 16.49 -18.11 -6.38
C LEU A 166 15.70 -16.80 -6.36
N GLY A 167 14.63 -16.71 -7.15
CA GLY A 167 13.77 -15.54 -7.19
C GLY A 167 13.10 -15.26 -5.84
N ALA A 168 12.60 -16.31 -5.16
CA ALA A 168 12.01 -16.17 -3.84
C ALA A 168 13.05 -15.72 -2.79
N ALA A 169 14.26 -16.27 -2.84
CA ALA A 169 15.35 -15.84 -1.96
C ALA A 169 15.72 -14.36 -2.18
N VAL A 170 15.79 -13.91 -3.43
CA VAL A 170 16.02 -12.50 -3.78
C VAL A 170 14.87 -11.62 -3.26
N ALA A 171 13.62 -12.03 -3.46
CA ALA A 171 12.45 -11.30 -3.00
C ALA A 171 12.44 -11.10 -1.48
N VAL A 172 12.67 -12.18 -0.72
CA VAL A 172 12.75 -12.13 0.75
C VAL A 172 13.93 -11.27 1.22
N THR A 173 15.08 -11.36 0.55
CA THR A 173 16.26 -10.55 0.88
C THR A 173 15.99 -9.06 0.66
N ALA A 174 15.38 -8.71 -0.48
CA ALA A 174 15.00 -7.34 -0.81
C ALA A 174 13.97 -6.79 0.20
N ALA A 175 12.91 -7.55 0.49
CA ALA A 175 11.89 -7.17 1.46
C ALA A 175 12.52 -6.93 2.84
N THR A 176 13.36 -7.87 3.31
CA THR A 176 14.07 -7.77 4.60
C THR A 176 14.94 -6.51 4.65
N ALA A 177 15.73 -6.26 3.60
CA ALA A 177 16.58 -5.07 3.52
C ALA A 177 15.74 -3.79 3.61
N LEU A 178 14.63 -3.71 2.87
CA LEU A 178 13.73 -2.56 2.90
C LEU A 178 13.07 -2.38 4.28
N THR A 179 12.60 -3.45 4.92
CA THR A 179 12.03 -3.40 6.28
C THR A 179 13.02 -2.87 7.31
N LEU A 180 14.31 -3.17 7.17
CA LEU A 180 15.34 -2.73 8.10
C LEU A 180 15.90 -1.34 7.78
N LEU A 181 15.92 -0.94 6.50
CA LEU A 181 16.51 0.32 6.06
C LEU A 181 15.50 1.46 6.07
N ILE A 182 14.28 1.25 5.57
CA ILE A 182 13.28 2.32 5.39
C ILE A 182 12.92 3.02 6.72
N PRO A 183 12.65 2.32 7.84
CA PRO A 183 12.39 2.98 9.12
C PRO A 183 13.58 3.81 9.64
N ARG A 184 14.82 3.41 9.30
CA ARG A 184 16.03 4.15 9.69
C ARG A 184 16.25 5.40 8.84
N LEU A 185 15.92 5.32 7.54
CA LEU A 185 15.98 6.45 6.63
C LEU A 185 14.87 7.47 6.89
N TYR A 186 13.72 7.00 7.36
CA TYR A 186 12.55 7.84 7.64
C TYR A 186 12.00 7.55 9.05
N PRO A 187 12.71 7.98 10.11
CA PRO A 187 12.16 7.93 11.45
C PRO A 187 10.92 8.82 11.51
N TRP A 188 9.79 8.21 11.85
CA TRP A 188 8.49 8.84 11.74
C TRP A 188 7.95 9.22 13.11
N THR A 189 7.70 10.52 13.29
CA THR A 189 6.97 11.11 14.43
C THR A 189 6.09 12.22 13.87
N LEU A 190 4.92 12.44 14.48
CA LEU A 190 4.12 13.61 14.11
C LEU A 190 4.74 14.86 14.74
N ASP A 191 4.83 15.94 13.96
CA ASP A 191 5.15 17.23 14.54
C ASP A 191 3.97 17.64 15.44
N GLU A 192 4.24 18.06 16.68
CA GLU A 192 3.21 18.70 17.50
C GLU A 192 2.63 19.87 16.71
N ALA A 193 1.30 19.97 16.64
CA ALA A 193 0.66 21.13 16.06
C ALA A 193 1.23 22.38 16.76
N PRO A 194 1.63 23.43 16.03
CA PRO A 194 2.07 24.66 16.67
C PRO A 194 0.98 25.06 17.65
N ALA A 195 1.34 25.24 18.93
CA ALA A 195 0.43 25.78 19.92
C ALA A 195 -0.24 27.00 19.27
N SER A 196 -1.56 26.91 19.08
CA SER A 196 -2.33 28.05 18.58
C SER A 196 -1.88 29.24 19.42
N PRO A 197 -1.42 30.36 18.81
CA PRO A 197 -1.01 31.50 19.61
C PRO A 197 -2.21 31.82 20.49
N LEU A 198 -2.04 31.64 21.80
CA LEU A 198 -3.02 32.09 22.78
C LEU A 198 -3.42 33.49 22.33
N PRO A 199 -4.72 33.79 22.14
CA PRO A 199 -5.12 35.14 21.78
C PRO A 199 -4.47 36.05 22.81
N ALA A 200 -3.63 36.98 22.33
CA ALA A 200 -2.95 37.92 23.19
C ALA A 200 -4.00 38.49 24.17
N PRO A 201 -3.69 38.57 25.48
CA PRO A 201 -4.63 39.17 26.42
C PRO A 201 -5.06 40.49 25.83
N ARG A 202 -6.37 40.64 25.57
CA ARG A 202 -6.94 41.89 25.07
C ARG A 202 -6.47 42.95 26.05
N GLY A 203 -5.52 43.78 25.62
CA GLY A 203 -5.02 44.87 26.41
C GLY A 203 -6.22 45.70 26.86
N GLU A 204 -6.43 45.72 28.17
CA GLU A 204 -7.25 46.76 28.78
C GLU A 204 -6.66 48.12 28.34
N GLY A 205 -7.50 48.98 27.78
CA GLY A 205 -7.18 50.40 27.61
C GLY A 205 -6.81 50.85 26.19
N ALA A 206 -7.64 50.56 25.19
CA ALA A 206 -7.74 51.46 24.04
C ALA A 206 -8.77 52.56 24.36
N PRO A 207 -8.39 53.84 24.45
CA PRO A 207 -9.34 54.91 24.73
C PRO A 207 -10.30 55.08 23.55
N ALA A 208 -11.60 55.18 23.88
CA ALA A 208 -12.67 55.34 22.91
C ALA A 208 -12.45 56.56 22.00
N PRO A 209 -12.76 56.47 20.69
CA PRO A 209 -12.64 57.61 19.79
C PRO A 209 -13.64 58.69 20.18
N LYS A 210 -13.13 59.91 20.45
CA LYS A 210 -13.95 61.08 20.75
C LYS A 210 -14.84 61.40 19.55
N SER A 211 -16.14 61.22 19.75
CA SER A 211 -17.22 61.74 18.90
C SER A 211 -17.04 63.24 18.67
N LYS A 212 -16.77 63.63 17.42
CA LYS A 212 -16.95 65.02 16.96
C LYS A 212 -18.35 65.13 16.38
N ARG A 213 -19.28 65.70 17.16
CA ARG A 213 -20.50 66.30 16.59
C ARG A 213 -20.11 67.62 15.90
N PRO A 214 -20.60 67.91 14.69
CA PRO A 214 -20.51 69.25 14.13
C PRO A 214 -21.53 70.17 14.82
N PRO A 215 -21.20 71.47 15.02
CA PRO A 215 -22.19 72.46 15.40
C PRO A 215 -23.10 72.79 14.19
N LEU A 216 -24.31 73.24 14.54
CA LEU A 216 -25.49 73.56 13.73
C LEU A 216 -25.21 74.22 12.36
#